data_AF-A0A835BBJ6-F1
#
_entry.id   AF-A0A835BBJ6-F1
#
_cell.length_a   1.000
_cell.length_b   1.000
_cell.length_c   1.000
_cell.angle_alpha   90.00
_cell.angle_beta   90.00
_cell.angle_gamma   90.00
#
_symmetry.space_group_name_H-M   'P 1'
#
loop_
_entity.id
_entity.type
_entity.pdbx_description
1 polymer ?
#
loop_
_entity_poly.entity_id
_entity_poly.type
_entity_poly.pdbx_seq_one_letter_code
_entity_poly.pdbx_strand_id
1 'polypeptide(L)'
;MSTEETLLHLFLTCPFSLQCWQTIGIHWDSTLSVTEMVLQARQLFGLPSFREIVLIASWCIWTHRNSIIFDGAFVSLERRKSSFKDEIGLVLHRAKPSL
;
A
#
# COMPACT_ATOMS: atom_id res chain seq x y z
N MET A 1 -21.31 1.47 -9.96
CA MET A 1 -20.99 0.22 -10.70
C MET A 1 -19.86 -0.46 -9.94
N SER A 2 -20.04 -1.71 -9.54
CA SER A 2 -19.01 -2.50 -8.86
C SER A 2 -17.97 -2.95 -9.90
N THR A 3 -16.81 -2.27 -9.93
CA THR A 3 -15.65 -2.70 -10.72
C THR A 3 -15.14 -4.05 -10.20
N GLU A 4 -14.76 -4.95 -11.10
CA GLU A 4 -14.13 -6.22 -10.73
C GLU A 4 -12.81 -5.96 -9.98
N GLU A 5 -12.66 -6.55 -8.79
CA GLU A 5 -11.45 -6.43 -7.98
C GLU A 5 -10.36 -7.38 -8.49
N THR A 6 -9.61 -6.94 -9.47
CA THR A 6 -8.36 -7.59 -9.90
C THR A 6 -7.19 -7.18 -9.02
N LEU A 7 -6.09 -7.94 -9.02
CA LEU A 7 -4.84 -7.54 -8.32
C LEU A 7 -4.39 -6.13 -8.73
N LEU A 8 -4.43 -5.85 -10.04
CA LEU A 8 -4.07 -4.55 -10.59
C LEU A 8 -5.00 -3.44 -10.08
N HIS A 9 -6.31 -3.67 -10.07
CA HIS A 9 -7.26 -2.71 -9.53
C HIS A 9 -7.02 -2.48 -8.04
N LEU A 10 -7.02 -3.56 -7.26
CA LEU A 10 -6.92 -3.53 -5.81
C LEU A 10 -5.68 -2.76 -5.33
N PHE A 11 -4.51 -3.03 -5.93
CA PHE A 11 -3.25 -2.50 -5.43
C PHE A 11 -2.70 -1.31 -6.23
N LEU A 12 -3.01 -1.16 -7.52
CA LEU A 12 -2.26 -0.24 -8.38
C LEU A 12 -3.12 0.83 -9.07
N THR A 13 -4.41 0.59 -9.32
CA THR A 13 -5.24 1.57 -10.05
C THR A 13 -6.45 2.08 -9.27
N CYS A 14 -6.86 1.41 -8.18
CA CYS A 14 -7.92 1.91 -7.33
C CYS A 14 -7.52 3.25 -6.69
N PRO A 15 -8.38 4.29 -6.72
CA PRO A 15 -8.07 5.59 -6.11
C PRO A 15 -7.70 5.50 -4.62
N PHE A 16 -8.31 4.56 -3.88
CA PHE A 16 -8.00 4.31 -2.48
C PHE A 16 -6.56 3.81 -2.29
N SER A 17 -6.14 2.79 -3.05
CA SER A 17 -4.79 2.24 -2.92
C SER A 17 -3.73 3.25 -3.35
N LEU A 18 -3.98 4.01 -4.42
CA LEU A 18 -3.11 5.11 -4.84
C LEU A 18 -2.86 6.13 -3.72
N GLN A 19 -3.90 6.52 -2.98
CA GLN A 19 -3.75 7.42 -1.82
C GLN A 19 -2.94 6.79 -0.67
N CYS A 20 -3.11 5.50 -0.42
CA CYS A 20 -2.30 4.78 0.57
C CYS A 20 -0.81 4.80 0.20
N TRP A 21 -0.48 4.51 -1.06
CA TRP A 21 0.90 4.53 -1.56
C TRP A 21 1.53 5.92 -1.47
N GLN A 22 0.80 6.95 -1.87
CA GLN A 22 1.24 8.35 -1.77
C GLN A 22 1.54 8.75 -0.31
N THR A 23 0.78 8.23 0.65
CA THR A 23 1.00 8.52 2.09
C THR A 23 2.35 8.03 2.60
N ILE A 24 2.94 7.02 1.95
CA ILE A 24 4.26 6.47 2.28
C ILE A 24 5.34 6.82 1.25
N GLY A 25 5.07 7.80 0.37
CA GLY A 25 6.04 8.29 -0.61
C GLY A 25 6.30 7.34 -1.78
N ILE A 26 5.39 6.39 -2.05
CA ILE A 26 5.47 5.51 -3.21
C ILE A 26 4.54 6.05 -4.30
N HIS A 27 5.11 6.31 -5.47
CA HIS A 27 4.41 6.76 -6.66
C HIS A 27 4.59 5.73 -7.76
N TRP A 28 3.47 5.18 -8.23
CA TRP A 28 3.45 4.18 -9.28
C TRP A 28 3.38 4.84 -10.67
N ASP A 29 4.30 4.47 -11.56
CA ASP A 29 4.27 4.89 -12.96
C ASP A 29 3.41 3.93 -13.80
N SER A 30 2.16 4.31 -14.05
CA SER A 30 1.21 3.48 -14.79
C SER A 30 1.55 3.31 -16.28
N THR A 31 2.60 3.94 -16.79
CA THR A 31 3.06 3.75 -18.17
C THR A 31 3.95 2.52 -18.33
N LEU A 32 4.42 1.94 -17.22
CA LEU A 32 5.34 0.81 -17.17
C LEU A 32 4.61 -0.52 -16.93
N SER A 33 5.29 -1.64 -17.22
CA SER A 33 4.82 -2.94 -16.76
C SER A 33 4.95 -3.05 -15.23
N VAL A 34 4.12 -3.89 -14.59
CA VAL A 34 4.11 -4.05 -13.11
C VAL A 34 5.50 -4.35 -12.56
N THR A 35 6.29 -5.18 -13.24
CA THR A 35 7.66 -5.51 -12.83
C THR A 35 8.57 -4.28 -12.86
N GLU A 36 8.49 -3.48 -13.92
CA GLU A 36 9.27 -2.25 -14.08
C GLU A 36 8.84 -1.19 -13.06
N MET A 37 7.53 -1.06 -12.78
CA MET A 37 7.00 -0.18 -11.75
C MET A 37 7.61 -0.47 -10.37
N VAL A 38 7.65 -1.75 -9.99
CA VAL A 38 8.20 -2.18 -8.69
C VAL A 38 9.71 -1.93 -8.63
N LEU A 39 10.43 -2.19 -9.73
CA LEU A 39 11.87 -1.93 -9.81
C LEU A 39 12.18 -0.42 -9.71
N GLN A 40 11.45 0.42 -10.44
CA GLN A 40 11.59 1.87 -10.40
C GLN A 40 11.26 2.42 -9.01
N ALA A 41 10.13 2.02 -8.42
CA ALA A 41 9.73 2.44 -7.08
C ALA A 41 10.77 2.03 -6.03
N ARG A 42 11.34 0.82 -6.13
CA ARG A 42 12.43 0.38 -5.24
C ARG A 42 13.66 1.28 -5.34
N GLN A 43 14.06 1.63 -6.56
CA GLN A 43 15.22 2.50 -6.79
C GLN A 43 14.99 3.91 -6.24
N LEU A 44 13.80 4.48 -6.47
CA LEU A 44 13.44 5.81 -5.99
C LEU A 44 13.27 5.87 -4.47
N PHE A 45 12.73 4.80 -3.86
CA PHE A 45 12.53 4.73 -2.41
C PHE A 45 13.86 4.68 -1.65
N GLY A 46 14.88 4.03 -2.22
CA GLY A 46 16.28 4.11 -1.76
C GLY A 46 16.61 3.42 -0.43
N LEU A 47 15.61 2.92 0.31
CA LEU A 47 15.83 2.24 1.59
C LEU A 47 15.76 0.70 1.46
N PRO A 48 16.59 -0.05 2.21
CA PRO A 48 16.54 -1.51 2.24
C PRO A 48 15.17 -2.08 2.65
N SER A 49 14.42 -1.32 3.46
CA SER A 49 13.10 -1.69 3.99
C SER A 49 11.95 -1.58 2.97
N PHE A 50 12.24 -1.25 1.70
CA PHE A 50 11.22 -1.08 0.66
C PHE A 50 10.30 -2.31 0.56
N ARG A 51 10.86 -3.51 0.59
CA ARG A 51 10.10 -4.75 0.44
C ARG A 51 9.11 -4.94 1.59
N GLU A 52 9.57 -4.74 2.81
CA GLU A 52 8.77 -4.87 4.03
C GLU A 52 7.62 -3.85 4.03
N ILE A 53 7.93 -2.60 3.65
CA ILE A 53 6.95 -1.53 3.55
C ILE A 53 5.88 -1.86 2.50
N VAL A 54 6.28 -2.31 1.29
CA VAL A 54 5.33 -2.70 0.24
C VAL A 54 4.45 -3.87 0.65
N LEU A 55 5.01 -4.88 1.33
CA LEU A 55 4.25 -6.04 1.79
C LEU A 55 3.19 -5.63 2.82
N ILE A 56 3.55 -4.77 3.76
CA ILE A 56 2.66 -4.38 4.86
C ILE A 56 1.62 -3.37 4.40
N ALA A 57 2.00 -2.44 3.52
CA ALA A 57 1.05 -1.55 2.88
C ALA A 57 0.03 -2.32 2.02
N SER A 58 0.48 -3.33 1.27
CA SER A 58 -0.41 -4.22 0.51
C SER A 58 -1.36 -4.99 1.44
N TRP A 59 -0.86 -5.53 2.56
CA TRP A 59 -1.69 -6.20 3.55
C TRP A 59 -2.78 -5.29 4.12
N CYS A 60 -2.43 -4.05 4.49
CA CYS A 60 -3.38 -3.03 4.94
C CYS A 60 -4.45 -2.71 3.88
N ILE A 61 -4.06 -2.56 2.61
CA ILE A 61 -5.00 -2.28 1.51
C ILE A 61 -5.98 -3.45 1.34
N TRP A 62 -5.47 -4.68 1.34
CA TRP A 62 -6.27 -5.89 1.18
C TRP A 62 -7.27 -6.07 2.32
N THR A 63 -6.82 -5.96 3.58
CA THR A 63 -7.70 -6.08 4.75
C THR A 63 -8.76 -4.98 4.79
N HIS A 64 -8.42 -3.75 4.39
CA HIS A 64 -9.37 -2.65 4.25
C HIS A 64 -10.49 -2.98 3.25
N ARG A 65 -10.11 -3.48 2.07
CA ARG A 65 -11.07 -3.77 1.00
C ARG A 65 -11.95 -4.97 1.35
N ASN A 66 -11.37 -6.02 1.94
CA ASN A 66 -12.14 -7.18 2.38
C ASN A 66 -13.20 -6.82 3.42
N SER A 67 -12.85 -6.04 4.43
CA SER A 67 -13.84 -5.64 5.44
C SER A 67 -14.97 -4.74 4.91
N ILE A 68 -14.73 -3.97 3.83
CA ILE A 68 -15.82 -3.25 3.15
C ILE A 68 -16.76 -4.24 2.44
N ILE A 69 -16.19 -5.23 1.74
CA ILE A 69 -16.94 -6.19 0.93
C ILE A 69 -17.68 -7.20 1.79
N PHE A 70 -17.04 -7.73 2.83
CA PHE A 70 -17.51 -8.88 3.61
C PHE A 70 -18.15 -8.49 4.95
N ASP A 71 -17.67 -7.44 5.61
CA ASP A 71 -18.14 -7.06 6.95
C ASP A 71 -19.13 -5.89 6.93
N GLY A 72 -19.47 -5.37 5.74
CA GLY A 72 -20.34 -4.18 5.58
C GLY A 72 -19.80 -2.95 6.29
N ALA A 73 -18.50 -2.92 6.59
CA ALA A 73 -17.95 -2.02 7.56
C ALA A 73 -17.77 -0.61 6.97
N PHE A 74 -18.52 0.36 7.48
CA PHE A 74 -18.36 1.79 7.20
C PHE A 74 -17.17 2.35 8.01
N VAL A 75 -16.00 1.72 7.92
CA VAL A 75 -14.88 2.11 8.79
C VAL A 75 -14.32 3.43 8.29
N SER A 76 -14.40 4.46 9.14
CA SER A 76 -13.89 5.79 8.84
C SER A 76 -12.48 5.71 8.26
N LEU A 77 -12.27 6.37 7.13
CA LEU A 77 -10.95 6.51 6.50
C LEU A 77 -9.88 6.99 7.49
N GLU A 78 -10.26 7.82 8.47
CA GLU A 78 -9.35 8.34 9.49
C GLU A 78 -8.82 7.28 10.45
N ARG A 79 -9.69 6.47 11.08
CA ARG A 79 -9.28 5.40 11.98
C ARG A 79 -8.31 4.42 11.29
N ARG A 80 -8.51 4.14 10.01
CA ARG A 80 -7.61 3.26 9.25
C ARG A 80 -6.33 3.94 8.78
N LYS A 81 -6.36 5.22 8.45
CA LYS A 81 -5.12 6.00 8.27
C LYS A 81 -4.27 5.97 9.53
N SER A 82 -4.89 6.01 10.71
CA SER A 82 -4.17 5.84 11.98
C SER A 82 -3.57 4.45 12.08
N SER A 83 -4.35 3.37 11.95
CA SER A 83 -3.83 1.99 12.03
C SER A 83 -2.74 1.69 10.99
N PHE A 84 -2.89 2.22 9.77
CA PHE A 84 -1.88 2.11 8.71
C PHE A 84 -0.58 2.81 9.10
N LYS A 85 -0.66 4.03 9.66
CA LYS A 85 0.51 4.75 10.17
C LYS A 85 1.15 4.02 11.36
N ASP A 86 0.36 3.42 12.23
CA ASP A 86 0.87 2.65 13.37
C ASP A 86 1.60 1.39 12.90
N GLU A 87 1.01 0.63 11.97
CA GLU A 87 1.65 -0.56 11.37
C GLU A 87 2.91 -0.21 10.60
N ILE A 88 2.87 0.81 9.73
CA ILE A 88 4.05 1.29 9.00
C ILE A 88 5.11 1.83 9.96
N GLY A 89 4.72 2.58 10.99
CA GLY A 89 5.61 3.12 12.01
C GLY A 89 6.37 2.01 12.75
N LEU A 90 5.69 0.92 13.10
CA LEU A 90 6.32 -0.26 13.70
C LEU A 90 7.33 -0.92 12.74
N VAL A 91 7.04 -0.93 11.44
CA VAL A 91 7.93 -1.51 10.42
C VAL A 91 9.16 -0.65 10.22
N LEU A 92 8.98 0.66 10.13
CA LEU A 92 10.07 1.62 10.04
C LEU A 92 10.96 1.59 11.29
N HIS A 93 10.36 1.46 12.49
CA HIS A 93 11.13 1.33 13.74
C HIS A 93 11.88 0.00 13.82
N ARG A 94 11.34 -1.08 13.24
CA ARG A 94 11.97 -2.41 13.23
C ARG A 94 12.95 -2.59 12.06
N ALA A 95 12.90 -1.72 11.06
CA ALA A 95 13.88 -1.69 9.99
C ALA A 95 15.23 -1.35 10.61
N LYS A 96 16.09 -2.37 10.76
CA LYS A 96 17.47 -2.12 11.17
C LYS A 96 18.10 -1.17 10.16
N PRO A 97 18.82 -0.12 10.60
CA PRO A 97 19.75 0.55 9.69
C PRO A 97 20.69 -0.55 9.21
N SER A 98 20.68 -0.79 7.90
CA SER A 98 21.53 -1.78 7.26
C SER A 98 22.96 -1.57 7.74
N LEU A 99 23.54 -2.63 8.35
CA LEU A 99 24.96 -2.70 8.69
C LEU A 99 25.82 -2.63 7.42
#